data_AF-A0AAD0X473-F1
#
_entry.id   AF-A0AAD0X473-F1
#
_cell.length_a   1.000
_cell.length_b   1.000
_cell.length_c   1.000
_cell.angle_alpha   90.00
_cell.angle_beta   90.00
_cell.angle_gamma   90.00
#
_symmetry.space_group_name_H-M   'P 1'
#
loop_
_entity.id
_entity.type
_entity.pdbx_description
1 polymer ?
#
loop_
_entity_poly.entity_id
_entity_poly.type
_entity_poly.pdbx_seq_one_letter_code
_entity_poly.pdbx_strand_id
1 'polypeptide(L)'
;MFSTLQEEAALRGRKGPPPPLASLAPPAARSRRFARSNCACGGSCPKCSEEKRPAGPRQARDGDQAPVADQAEVLAEPPATPAYRDCSERITGITDANERLETARQRAREFVGAARRALGAAPVAGTTYETALGRHFIAPSAAQRATIEDNYRQILGTLVVSNYICNSQNICEGEQAFWIEADDLVHVCRPFWELSPTCRAIILIHEGAHDVGIGVAGAHPPNRGSAQYPTGNTAAPAGQTTAGRMDNPDAYAFFAAHIWRDTDTGRSCF
;
A
#
# COMPACT_ATOMS: atom_id res chain seq x y z
N MET A 1 9.85 -32.74 43.55
CA MET A 1 9.81 -31.70 44.60
C MET A 1 9.80 -30.36 43.88
N PHE A 2 8.62 -29.75 43.78
CA PHE A 2 8.42 -28.45 43.12
C PHE A 2 8.42 -27.36 44.19
N SER A 3 9.06 -26.22 43.87
CA SER A 3 9.35 -25.14 44.79
C SER A 3 8.10 -24.29 45.11
N THR A 4 7.96 -23.96 46.39
CA THR A 4 6.90 -23.17 47.04
C THR A 4 6.78 -21.71 46.60
N LEU A 5 7.46 -21.28 45.52
CA LEU A 5 7.45 -19.90 45.02
C LEU A 5 6.50 -19.65 43.84
N GLN A 6 5.82 -20.70 43.32
CA GLN A 6 4.85 -20.55 42.22
C GLN A 6 3.38 -20.44 42.67
N GLU A 7 3.08 -20.62 43.96
CA GLU A 7 1.70 -20.66 44.48
C GLU A 7 1.20 -19.31 45.01
N GLU A 8 2.08 -18.34 45.29
CA GLU A 8 1.68 -17.01 45.80
C GLU A 8 1.27 -15.99 44.71
N ALA A 9 1.57 -16.26 43.43
CA ALA A 9 1.19 -15.36 42.34
C ALA A 9 -0.28 -15.53 41.87
N ALA A 10 -0.93 -16.65 42.21
CA ALA A 10 -2.28 -16.97 41.75
C ALA A 10 -3.42 -16.35 42.62
N LEU A 11 -3.10 -15.74 43.76
CA LEU A 11 -4.10 -15.26 44.74
C LEU A 11 -4.28 -13.73 44.81
N ARG A 12 -3.61 -12.94 43.97
CA ARG A 12 -3.70 -11.45 44.00
C ARG A 12 -4.38 -10.79 42.79
N GLY A 13 -5.18 -11.54 42.02
CA GLY A 13 -5.77 -11.06 40.75
C GLY A 13 -7.28 -10.77 40.72
N ARG A 14 -8.04 -10.87 41.82
CA ARG A 14 -9.48 -10.54 41.82
C ARG A 14 -9.71 -9.07 42.19
N LYS A 15 -9.58 -8.17 41.21
CA LYS A 15 -10.21 -6.84 41.25
C LYS A 15 -11.46 -6.87 40.36
N GLY A 16 -12.60 -6.51 40.96
CA GLY A 16 -13.90 -6.46 40.29
C GLY A 16 -13.93 -5.45 39.13
N PRO A 17 -15.01 -5.51 38.32
CA PRO A 17 -15.14 -4.65 37.15
C PRO A 17 -15.19 -3.16 37.57
N PRO A 18 -14.56 -2.27 36.78
CA PRO A 18 -14.65 -0.83 37.01
C PRO A 18 -16.10 -0.32 36.81
N PRO A 19 -16.51 0.75 37.52
CA PRO A 19 -17.82 1.36 37.31
C PRO A 19 -17.92 1.98 35.90
N PRO A 20 -19.13 2.05 35.32
CA PRO A 20 -19.33 2.65 34.00
C PRO A 20 -19.00 4.15 34.03
N LEU A 21 -18.10 4.58 33.16
CA LEU A 21 -17.82 5.98 32.91
C LEU A 21 -19.01 6.61 32.18
N ALA A 22 -19.50 7.72 32.72
CA ALA A 22 -20.51 8.55 32.09
C ALA A 22 -20.00 9.08 30.73
N SER A 23 -20.78 8.83 29.69
CA SER A 23 -20.50 9.29 28.33
C SER A 23 -20.60 10.82 28.27
N LEU A 24 -19.48 11.50 28.07
CA LEU A 24 -19.47 12.91 27.70
C LEU A 24 -19.78 13.03 26.20
N ALA A 25 -20.79 13.83 25.87
CA ALA A 25 -21.25 14.08 24.52
C ALA A 25 -20.10 14.64 23.64
N PRO A 26 -20.03 14.26 22.35
CA PRO A 26 -19.06 14.82 21.42
C PRO A 26 -19.35 16.31 21.17
N PRO A 27 -18.33 17.17 21.03
CA PRO A 27 -18.53 18.56 20.61
C PRO A 27 -19.03 18.62 19.16
N ALA A 28 -19.96 19.56 18.95
CA ALA A 28 -20.65 19.80 17.68
C ALA A 28 -19.67 19.97 16.49
N ALA A 29 -19.94 19.20 15.43
CA ALA A 29 -19.26 19.32 14.15
C ALA A 29 -19.39 20.74 13.58
N ARG A 30 -18.24 21.36 13.26
CA ARG A 30 -18.19 22.59 12.48
C ARG A 30 -18.50 22.29 11.00
N SER A 31 -19.64 22.80 10.53
CA SER A 31 -20.00 22.82 9.11
C SER A 31 -18.98 23.61 8.28
N ARG A 32 -18.18 22.93 7.46
CA ARG A 32 -17.41 23.58 6.38
C ARG A 32 -18.34 23.80 5.19
N ARG A 33 -18.63 25.07 4.91
CA ARG A 33 -19.29 25.53 3.69
C ARG A 33 -18.36 25.28 2.51
N PHE A 34 -18.77 24.45 1.55
CA PHE A 34 -18.17 24.43 0.23
C PHE A 34 -18.70 25.62 -0.58
N ALA A 35 -17.76 26.45 -1.04
CA ALA A 35 -18.02 27.53 -1.98
C ALA A 35 -18.45 26.94 -3.33
N ARG A 36 -19.57 27.45 -3.84
CA ARG A 36 -20.02 27.24 -5.21
C ARG A 36 -19.14 28.10 -6.13
N SER A 37 -18.35 27.46 -6.99
CA SER A 37 -17.73 28.15 -8.14
C SER A 37 -18.62 27.90 -9.36
N ASN A 38 -19.40 28.92 -9.70
CA ASN A 38 -20.12 29.03 -10.95
C ASN A 38 -19.10 29.32 -12.07
N CYS A 39 -18.90 28.38 -12.99
CA CYS A 39 -18.56 28.73 -14.37
C CYS A 39 -19.73 28.30 -15.24
N ALA A 40 -20.54 29.30 -15.59
CA ALA A 40 -21.58 29.23 -16.59
C ALA A 40 -20.93 29.26 -17.97
N CYS A 41 -21.10 28.19 -18.75
CA CYS A 41 -21.01 28.23 -20.21
C CYS A 41 -22.33 27.67 -20.76
N GLY A 42 -23.35 28.52 -20.75
CA GLY A 42 -24.54 28.35 -21.59
C GLY A 42 -24.41 29.29 -22.78
N GLY A 43 -24.68 28.79 -23.98
CA GLY A 43 -24.90 29.62 -25.18
C GLY A 43 -23.75 29.63 -26.19
N SER A 44 -24.02 28.99 -27.32
CA SER A 44 -23.53 29.24 -28.69
C SER A 44 -22.69 30.51 -28.94
N CYS A 45 -21.41 30.31 -29.25
CA CYS A 45 -20.56 31.29 -29.93
C CYS A 45 -20.30 30.85 -31.38
N PRO A 46 -20.84 31.55 -32.39
CA PRO A 46 -20.35 31.45 -33.76
C PRO A 46 -19.26 32.52 -33.96
N LYS A 47 -18.13 32.11 -34.56
CA LYS A 47 -16.93 32.90 -34.99
C LYS A 47 -15.67 32.67 -34.14
N CYS A 48 -15.01 31.54 -34.40
CA CYS A 48 -13.54 31.49 -34.40
C CYS A 48 -13.14 31.17 -35.85
N SER A 49 -13.07 32.21 -36.66
CA SER A 49 -12.64 32.16 -38.05
C SER A 49 -11.13 31.91 -38.14
N GLU A 50 -10.80 31.03 -39.09
CA GLU A 50 -9.48 30.67 -39.59
C GLU A 50 -8.58 31.90 -39.81
N GLU A 51 -7.35 31.85 -39.28
CA GLU A 51 -6.28 32.76 -39.70
C GLU A 51 -5.23 31.97 -40.49
N LYS A 52 -5.22 32.27 -41.80
CA LYS A 52 -4.28 31.80 -42.81
C LYS A 52 -2.85 32.22 -42.46
N ARG A 53 -1.94 31.25 -42.37
CA ARG A 53 -0.48 31.49 -42.43
C ARG A 53 0.00 31.37 -43.88
N PRO A 54 0.70 32.38 -44.45
CA PRO A 54 1.34 32.25 -45.75
C PRO A 54 2.69 31.54 -45.66
N ALA A 55 3.04 30.85 -46.75
CA ALA A 55 4.32 30.20 -46.98
C ALA A 55 5.40 31.22 -47.34
N GLY A 56 6.57 31.11 -46.69
CA GLY A 56 7.79 31.86 -47.02
C GLY A 56 8.92 30.91 -47.46
N PRO A 57 9.81 31.33 -48.37
CA PRO A 57 10.69 30.43 -49.10
C PRO A 57 12.03 30.15 -48.40
N ARG A 58 12.60 29.01 -48.78
CA ARG A 58 13.96 28.52 -48.49
C ARG A 58 15.03 29.55 -48.85
N GLN A 59 16.00 29.74 -47.95
CA GLN A 59 17.36 30.13 -48.32
C GLN A 59 18.35 29.16 -47.69
N ALA A 60 19.21 28.61 -48.56
CA ALA A 60 20.36 27.81 -48.22
C ALA A 60 21.49 28.69 -47.69
N ARG A 61 22.24 28.17 -46.72
CA ARG A 61 23.64 28.55 -46.50
C ARG A 61 24.40 27.32 -46.04
N ASP A 62 25.25 26.84 -46.94
CA ASP A 62 26.40 26.00 -46.63
C ASP A 62 27.37 26.77 -45.73
N GLY A 63 27.93 26.07 -44.76
CA GLY A 63 28.92 26.58 -43.82
C GLY A 63 29.49 25.45 -42.99
N ASP A 64 30.62 24.93 -43.45
CA ASP A 64 31.47 23.96 -42.77
C ASP A 64 31.63 24.25 -41.27
N GLN A 65 31.23 23.28 -40.44
CA GLN A 65 31.71 23.16 -39.07
C GLN A 65 32.23 21.74 -38.83
N ALA A 66 33.49 21.70 -38.40
CA ALA A 66 34.27 20.52 -38.05
C ALA A 66 33.52 19.57 -37.09
N PRO A 67 33.85 18.26 -37.07
CA PRO A 67 33.28 17.35 -36.09
C PRO A 67 33.73 17.78 -34.69
N VAL A 68 32.78 18.35 -33.94
CA VAL A 68 32.96 18.65 -32.52
C VAL A 68 33.17 17.31 -31.83
N ALA A 69 34.30 17.23 -31.14
CA ALA A 69 34.73 16.11 -30.35
C ALA A 69 33.58 15.57 -29.49
N ASP A 70 33.47 14.25 -29.52
CA ASP A 70 32.82 13.35 -28.59
C ASP A 70 32.86 13.93 -27.16
N GLN A 71 31.81 14.67 -26.79
CA GLN A 71 31.61 15.05 -25.40
C GLN A 71 31.18 13.77 -24.72
N ALA A 72 32.13 13.15 -24.04
CA ALA A 72 31.88 12.12 -23.06
C ALA A 72 30.70 12.60 -22.19
N GLU A 73 29.55 11.97 -22.40
CA GLU A 73 28.36 12.15 -21.61
C GLU A 73 28.79 12.05 -20.15
N VAL A 74 28.74 13.17 -19.44
CA VAL A 74 29.02 13.23 -18.00
C VAL A 74 28.04 12.25 -17.40
N LEU A 75 28.53 11.05 -17.06
CA LEU A 75 27.77 10.00 -16.40
C LEU A 75 27.12 10.67 -15.19
N ALA A 76 25.83 10.94 -15.30
CA ALA A 76 25.07 11.58 -14.25
C ALA A 76 25.33 10.79 -12.96
N GLU A 77 25.71 11.48 -11.88
CA GLU A 77 25.85 10.83 -10.58
C GLU A 77 24.60 10.00 -10.33
N PRO A 78 24.76 8.72 -9.94
CA PRO A 78 23.61 7.88 -9.65
C PRO A 78 22.75 8.59 -8.60
N PRO A 79 21.41 8.58 -8.75
CA PRO A 79 20.52 9.25 -7.82
C PRO A 79 20.80 8.75 -6.41
N ALA A 80 20.90 9.69 -5.46
CA ALA A 80 21.14 9.35 -4.06
C ALA A 80 20.05 8.38 -3.56
N THR A 81 20.49 7.32 -2.88
CA THR A 81 19.57 6.33 -2.29
C THR A 81 18.60 7.01 -1.32
N PRO A 82 17.30 6.69 -1.36
CA PRO A 82 16.36 7.19 -0.38
C PRO A 82 16.81 6.92 1.06
N ALA A 83 16.69 7.94 1.91
CA ALA A 83 17.08 7.86 3.32
C ALA A 83 15.89 7.48 4.18
N TYR A 84 15.84 6.22 4.62
CA TYR A 84 14.82 5.73 5.55
C TYR A 84 15.26 5.91 7.00
N ARG A 85 14.29 6.04 7.92
CA ARG A 85 14.58 6.30 9.33
C ARG A 85 15.21 5.07 9.99
N ASP A 86 16.35 5.27 10.63
CA ASP A 86 17.07 4.24 11.39
C ASP A 86 17.46 2.97 10.60
N CYS A 87 17.62 3.06 9.28
CA CYS A 87 17.95 1.93 8.41
C CYS A 87 19.46 1.79 8.13
N SER A 88 20.32 2.31 9.01
CA SER A 88 21.77 2.11 8.89
C SER A 88 22.18 0.67 9.25
N GLU A 89 23.29 0.18 8.69
CA GLU A 89 23.87 -1.12 9.06
C GLU A 89 24.13 -1.24 10.56
N ARG A 90 24.58 -0.16 11.22
CA ARG A 90 24.80 -0.13 12.66
C ARG A 90 23.53 -0.44 13.48
N ILE A 91 22.37 -0.07 12.98
CA ILE A 91 21.09 -0.25 13.67
C ILE A 91 20.44 -1.57 13.29
N THR A 92 20.44 -1.90 11.99
CA THR A 92 19.72 -3.05 11.45
C THR A 92 20.56 -4.32 11.39
N GLY A 93 21.89 -4.19 11.41
CA GLY A 93 22.83 -5.26 11.08
C GLY A 93 22.88 -5.62 9.58
N ILE A 94 22.31 -4.78 8.71
CA ILE A 94 22.13 -5.07 7.28
C ILE A 94 22.78 -3.96 6.46
N THR A 95 23.75 -4.33 5.64
CA THR A 95 24.56 -3.42 4.81
C THR A 95 23.75 -2.68 3.75
N ASP A 96 22.65 -3.28 3.28
CA ASP A 96 21.82 -2.84 2.15
C ASP A 96 20.34 -2.60 2.54
N ALA A 97 20.05 -2.26 3.81
CA ALA A 97 18.67 -2.12 4.30
C ALA A 97 17.84 -1.08 3.51
N ASN A 98 18.42 0.11 3.25
CA ASN A 98 17.75 1.15 2.45
C ASN A 98 17.43 0.67 1.03
N GLU A 99 18.35 -0.04 0.38
CA GLU A 99 18.16 -0.56 -0.98
C GLU A 99 17.09 -1.66 -1.03
N ARG A 100 17.11 -2.58 -0.05
CA ARG A 100 16.09 -3.64 0.07
C ARG A 100 14.69 -3.06 0.28
N LEU A 101 14.58 -2.03 1.12
CA LEU A 101 13.32 -1.38 1.42
C LEU A 101 12.83 -0.55 0.23
N GLU A 102 13.72 0.16 -0.48
CA GLU A 102 13.37 0.88 -1.71
C GLU A 102 12.92 -0.07 -2.82
N THR A 103 13.62 -1.19 -3.00
CA THR A 103 13.23 -2.22 -3.95
C THR A 103 11.84 -2.78 -3.63
N ALA A 104 11.57 -3.06 -2.36
CA ALA A 104 10.26 -3.53 -1.91
C ALA A 104 9.16 -2.47 -2.11
N ARG A 105 9.47 -1.20 -1.80
CA ARG A 105 8.54 -0.06 -1.95
C ARG A 105 8.19 0.16 -3.42
N GLN A 106 9.17 0.19 -4.32
CA GLN A 106 8.91 0.34 -5.76
C GLN A 106 8.08 -0.82 -6.31
N ARG A 107 8.39 -2.05 -5.91
CA ARG A 107 7.59 -3.23 -6.26
C ARG A 107 6.15 -3.13 -5.74
N ALA A 108 5.95 -2.65 -4.52
CA ALA A 108 4.61 -2.43 -3.96
C ALA A 108 3.81 -1.42 -4.79
N ARG A 109 4.46 -0.33 -5.23
CA ARG A 109 3.84 0.68 -6.11
C ARG A 109 3.45 0.11 -7.46
N GLU A 110 4.28 -0.75 -8.05
CA GLU A 110 3.94 -1.47 -9.29
C GLU A 110 2.70 -2.36 -9.10
N PHE A 111 2.63 -3.09 -7.98
CA PHE A 111 1.51 -3.99 -7.67
C PHE A 111 0.21 -3.20 -7.53
N VAL A 112 0.24 -2.15 -6.71
CA VAL A 112 -0.91 -1.26 -6.51
C VAL A 112 -1.32 -0.59 -7.82
N GLY A 113 -0.36 -0.15 -8.63
CA GLY A 113 -0.63 0.41 -9.96
C GLY A 113 -1.31 -0.58 -10.91
N ALA A 114 -0.89 -1.84 -10.92
CA ALA A 114 -1.52 -2.89 -11.73
C ALA A 114 -2.95 -3.19 -11.24
N ALA A 115 -3.15 -3.32 -9.94
CA ALA A 115 -4.46 -3.53 -9.32
C ALA A 115 -5.46 -2.44 -9.71
N ARG A 116 -5.06 -1.16 -9.61
CA ARG A 116 -5.90 -0.01 -9.97
C ARG A 116 -6.32 -0.04 -11.44
N ARG A 117 -5.38 -0.32 -12.35
CA ARG A 117 -5.70 -0.44 -13.79
C ARG A 117 -6.70 -1.56 -14.06
N ALA A 118 -6.59 -2.69 -13.37
CA ALA A 118 -7.52 -3.81 -13.54
C ALA A 118 -8.93 -3.50 -13.00
N LEU A 119 -9.04 -2.79 -11.88
CA LEU A 119 -10.31 -2.51 -11.21
C LEU A 119 -11.30 -1.65 -12.01
N GLY A 120 -10.80 -0.88 -12.99
CA GLY A 120 -11.62 -0.09 -13.90
C GLY A 120 -12.39 -0.92 -14.95
N ALA A 121 -12.06 -2.20 -15.12
CA ALA A 121 -12.71 -3.08 -16.09
C ALA A 121 -13.83 -3.93 -15.44
N ALA A 122 -14.77 -4.41 -16.26
CA ALA A 122 -15.67 -5.48 -15.84
C ALA A 122 -14.92 -6.82 -15.83
N PRO A 123 -15.11 -7.70 -14.82
CA PRO A 123 -14.51 -9.02 -14.84
C PRO A 123 -15.04 -9.82 -16.02
N VAL A 124 -14.13 -10.48 -16.73
CA VAL A 124 -14.45 -11.39 -17.84
C VAL A 124 -14.20 -12.82 -17.37
N ALA A 125 -15.16 -13.70 -17.64
CA ALA A 125 -15.11 -15.10 -17.24
C ALA A 125 -13.83 -15.80 -17.75
N GLY A 126 -13.17 -16.54 -16.86
CA GLY A 126 -11.95 -17.31 -17.16
C GLY A 126 -10.65 -16.49 -17.15
N THR A 127 -10.69 -15.22 -16.74
CA THR A 127 -9.48 -14.38 -16.66
C THR A 127 -8.81 -14.44 -15.29
N THR A 128 -7.51 -14.11 -15.24
CA THR A 128 -6.78 -13.89 -13.98
C THR A 128 -7.48 -12.84 -13.12
N TYR A 129 -8.01 -11.78 -13.73
CA TYR A 129 -8.71 -10.72 -13.01
C TYR A 129 -9.98 -11.21 -12.31
N GLU A 130 -10.83 -11.98 -12.99
CA GLU A 130 -12.00 -12.60 -12.36
C GLU A 130 -11.58 -13.53 -11.22
N THR A 131 -10.57 -14.37 -11.45
CA THR A 131 -10.05 -15.30 -10.44
C THR A 131 -9.53 -14.57 -9.21
N ALA A 132 -8.78 -13.48 -9.41
CA ALA A 132 -8.25 -12.65 -8.33
C ALA A 132 -9.37 -11.94 -7.56
N LEU A 133 -10.37 -11.36 -8.24
CA LEU A 133 -11.53 -10.78 -7.57
C LEU A 133 -12.28 -11.82 -6.75
N GLY A 134 -12.55 -12.99 -7.34
CA GLY A 134 -13.19 -14.12 -6.69
C GLY A 134 -12.49 -14.56 -5.43
N ARG A 135 -11.16 -14.62 -5.49
CA ARG A 135 -10.33 -15.07 -4.38
C ARG A 135 -10.24 -14.06 -3.25
N HIS A 136 -9.93 -12.81 -3.58
CA HIS A 136 -9.56 -11.82 -2.56
C HIS A 136 -10.75 -10.99 -2.09
N PHE A 137 -11.77 -10.80 -2.93
CA PHE A 137 -12.95 -9.96 -2.67
C PHE A 137 -14.29 -10.66 -2.96
N ILE A 138 -14.30 -11.96 -3.30
CA ILE A 138 -15.48 -12.81 -3.53
C ILE A 138 -16.27 -12.45 -4.79
N ALA A 139 -17.06 -11.39 -4.75
CA ALA A 139 -17.87 -10.97 -5.89
C ALA A 139 -18.22 -9.47 -5.73
N PRO A 140 -17.24 -8.57 -5.80
CA PRO A 140 -17.52 -7.15 -5.61
C PRO A 140 -18.33 -6.60 -6.79
N SER A 141 -19.42 -5.91 -6.44
CA SER A 141 -20.19 -5.10 -7.39
C SER A 141 -19.32 -4.00 -8.02
N ALA A 142 -19.80 -3.36 -9.09
CA ALA A 142 -19.08 -2.26 -9.72
C ALA A 142 -18.77 -1.11 -8.74
N ALA A 143 -19.72 -0.77 -7.87
CA ALA A 143 -19.52 0.24 -6.83
C ALA A 143 -18.44 -0.17 -5.82
N GLN A 144 -18.45 -1.44 -5.38
CA GLN A 144 -17.41 -1.95 -4.47
C GLN A 144 -16.03 -1.97 -5.13
N ARG A 145 -15.93 -2.30 -6.42
CA ARG A 145 -14.65 -2.22 -7.15
C ARG A 145 -14.12 -0.80 -7.23
N ALA A 146 -14.98 0.20 -7.42
CA ALA A 146 -14.59 1.61 -7.36
C ALA A 146 -14.09 2.00 -5.95
N THR A 147 -14.71 1.51 -4.88
CA THR A 147 -14.21 1.70 -3.51
C THR A 147 -12.85 1.02 -3.29
N ILE A 148 -12.67 -0.21 -3.78
CA ILE A 148 -11.38 -0.93 -3.68
C ILE A 148 -10.30 -0.16 -4.46
N GLU A 149 -10.62 0.38 -5.64
CA GLU A 149 -9.69 1.22 -6.39
C GLU A 149 -9.30 2.49 -5.64
N ASP A 150 -10.28 3.13 -4.98
CA ASP A 150 -10.04 4.31 -4.16
C ASP A 150 -9.11 4.01 -2.97
N ASN A 151 -9.33 2.88 -2.31
CA ASN A 151 -8.46 2.41 -1.23
C ASN A 151 -7.03 2.18 -1.76
N TYR A 152 -6.85 1.58 -2.94
CA TYR A 152 -5.52 1.47 -3.55
C TYR A 152 -4.89 2.82 -3.90
N ARG A 153 -5.68 3.83 -4.29
CA ARG A 153 -5.17 5.18 -4.50
C ARG A 153 -4.63 5.76 -3.20
N GLN A 154 -5.31 5.54 -2.08
CA GLN A 154 -4.86 5.98 -0.76
C GLN A 154 -3.61 5.20 -0.32
N ILE A 155 -3.59 3.86 -0.45
CA ILE A 155 -2.42 3.02 -0.15
C ILE A 155 -1.20 3.45 -0.96
N LEU A 156 -1.36 3.83 -2.23
CA LEU A 156 -0.24 4.34 -3.03
C LEU A 156 0.40 5.62 -2.44
N GLY A 157 -0.41 6.42 -1.73
CA GLY A 157 0.02 7.61 -1.00
C GLY A 157 0.82 7.31 0.27
N THR A 158 0.63 6.14 0.88
CA THR A 158 1.36 5.70 2.09
C THR A 158 2.73 5.09 1.77
N LEU A 159 2.94 4.65 0.52
CA LEU A 159 4.20 4.07 0.04
C LEU A 159 5.30 5.11 -0.25
N VAL A 160 5.58 5.98 0.73
CA VAL A 160 6.58 7.06 0.69
C VAL A 160 7.70 6.81 1.70
N VAL A 161 8.90 7.31 1.40
CA VAL A 161 10.13 7.01 2.17
C VAL A 161 10.02 7.37 3.65
N SER A 162 9.35 8.49 3.96
CA SER A 162 9.17 8.99 5.32
C SER A 162 8.32 8.08 6.22
N ASN A 163 7.59 7.12 5.65
CA ASN A 163 6.65 6.29 6.42
C ASN A 163 7.30 5.05 7.03
N TYR A 164 8.61 4.86 6.88
CA TYR A 164 9.29 3.64 7.36
C TYR A 164 10.40 3.91 8.36
N ILE A 165 10.44 3.08 9.40
CA ILE A 165 11.52 3.01 10.40
C ILE A 165 12.04 1.58 10.52
N CYS A 166 13.37 1.40 10.55
CA CYS A 166 14.00 0.08 10.68
C CYS A 166 14.49 -0.28 12.11
N ASN A 167 14.36 0.63 13.08
CA ASN A 167 14.70 0.38 14.48
C ASN A 167 13.47 -0.07 15.28
N SER A 168 13.05 -1.32 15.09
CA SER A 168 11.84 -1.82 15.76
C SER A 168 12.04 -3.17 16.45
N GLN A 169 13.29 -3.66 16.52
CA GLN A 169 13.62 -4.97 17.07
C GLN A 169 13.04 -5.25 18.47
N ASN A 170 12.95 -4.21 19.31
CA ASN A 170 12.48 -4.35 20.69
C ASN A 170 10.94 -4.42 20.82
N ILE A 171 10.20 -4.16 19.74
CA ILE A 171 8.73 -4.16 19.69
C ILE A 171 8.19 -5.15 18.66
N CYS A 172 9.07 -5.84 17.94
CA CYS A 172 8.73 -6.86 16.96
C CYS A 172 8.48 -8.19 17.66
N GLU A 173 7.25 -8.46 18.07
CA GLU A 173 6.82 -9.72 18.70
C GLU A 173 6.76 -10.91 17.70
N GLY A 174 7.74 -11.03 16.80
CA GLY A 174 7.80 -12.03 15.73
C GLY A 174 7.20 -11.57 14.39
N GLU A 175 6.64 -10.36 14.33
CA GLU A 175 6.09 -9.75 13.12
C GLU A 175 7.16 -9.46 12.06
N GLN A 176 6.77 -9.38 10.79
CA GLN A 176 7.64 -8.92 9.70
C GLN A 176 7.65 -7.39 9.61
N ALA A 177 6.48 -6.76 9.68
CA ALA A 177 6.33 -5.34 9.87
C ALA A 177 4.98 -5.09 10.54
N PHE A 178 4.78 -3.88 11.04
CA PHE A 178 3.47 -3.44 11.52
C PHE A 178 3.37 -1.92 11.44
N TRP A 179 2.19 -1.42 11.08
CA TRP A 179 1.85 0.00 11.22
C TRP A 179 1.38 0.31 12.64
N ILE A 180 1.83 1.44 13.20
CA ILE A 180 1.39 1.94 14.51
C ILE A 180 0.64 3.27 14.32
N GLU A 181 -0.63 3.31 14.75
CA GLU A 181 -1.46 4.52 14.69
C GLU A 181 -0.88 5.71 15.46
N ALA A 182 -0.17 5.43 16.57
CA ALA A 182 0.33 6.45 17.48
C ALA A 182 1.42 7.35 16.88
N ASP A 183 2.25 6.83 15.97
CA ASP A 183 3.28 7.61 15.29
C ASP A 183 3.11 7.65 13.76
N ASP A 184 2.10 6.96 13.23
CA ASP A 184 1.74 6.89 11.81
C ASP A 184 2.86 6.35 10.92
N LEU A 185 3.53 5.30 11.41
CA LEU A 185 4.71 4.74 10.75
C LEU A 185 4.65 3.23 10.66
N VAL A 186 5.28 2.73 9.60
CA VAL A 186 5.53 1.31 9.38
C VAL A 186 6.86 0.93 10.01
N HIS A 187 6.78 0.09 11.03
CA HIS A 187 7.90 -0.46 11.77
C HIS A 187 8.38 -1.75 11.11
N VAL A 188 9.60 -1.73 10.56
CA VAL A 188 10.18 -2.88 9.85
C VAL A 188 10.97 -3.76 10.82
N CYS A 189 10.62 -5.04 10.90
CA CYS A 189 11.19 -6.01 11.83
C CYS A 189 12.28 -6.89 11.20
N ARG A 190 13.01 -7.65 12.04
CA ARG A 190 14.05 -8.57 11.54
C ARG A 190 13.55 -9.56 10.48
N PRO A 191 12.42 -10.26 10.69
CA PRO A 191 11.96 -11.28 9.73
C PRO A 191 11.71 -10.72 8.32
N PHE A 192 11.33 -9.44 8.17
CA PHE A 192 11.13 -8.81 6.86
C PHE A 192 12.36 -8.88 5.96
N TRP A 193 13.55 -8.78 6.55
CA TRP A 193 14.79 -8.73 5.79
C TRP A 193 15.21 -10.09 5.23
N GLU A 194 14.61 -11.19 5.70
CA GLU A 194 14.88 -12.55 5.23
C GLU A 194 13.96 -12.94 4.05
N LEU A 195 12.94 -12.12 3.78
CA LEU A 195 11.93 -12.40 2.75
C LEU A 195 12.41 -12.06 1.34
N SER A 196 11.75 -12.66 0.34
CA SER A 196 11.94 -12.24 -1.05
C SER A 196 11.44 -10.81 -1.29
N PRO A 197 11.95 -10.08 -2.31
CA PRO A 197 11.47 -8.74 -2.65
C PRO A 197 9.95 -8.66 -2.87
N THR A 198 9.35 -9.70 -3.47
CA THR A 198 7.90 -9.81 -3.68
C THR A 198 7.14 -9.86 -2.35
N CYS A 199 7.63 -10.64 -1.39
CA CYS A 199 6.97 -10.78 -0.09
C CYS A 199 7.10 -9.54 0.77
N ARG A 200 8.26 -8.87 0.73
CA ARG A 200 8.43 -7.55 1.33
C ARG A 200 7.42 -6.56 0.76
N ALA A 201 7.26 -6.51 -0.56
CA ALA A 201 6.29 -5.63 -1.22
C ALA A 201 4.85 -5.89 -0.79
N ILE A 202 4.44 -7.16 -0.68
CA ILE A 202 3.12 -7.56 -0.17
C ILE A 202 2.90 -7.04 1.26
N ILE A 203 3.90 -7.19 2.14
CA ILE A 203 3.83 -6.66 3.51
C ILE A 203 3.67 -5.14 3.50
N LEU A 204 4.44 -4.41 2.68
CA LEU A 204 4.30 -2.95 2.64
C LEU A 204 2.91 -2.49 2.19
N ILE A 205 2.24 -3.25 1.31
CA ILE A 205 0.84 -2.97 0.91
C ILE A 205 -0.12 -3.28 2.06
N HIS A 206 0.12 -4.35 2.81
CA HIS A 206 -0.66 -4.69 4.01
C HIS A 206 -0.59 -3.57 5.05
N GLU A 207 0.63 -3.13 5.41
CA GLU A 207 0.79 -2.05 6.38
C GLU A 207 0.23 -0.72 5.86
N GLY A 208 0.40 -0.44 4.57
CA GLY A 208 -0.23 0.71 3.94
C GLY A 208 -1.77 0.64 3.93
N ALA A 209 -2.37 -0.55 4.00
CA ALA A 209 -3.81 -0.71 4.14
C ALA A 209 -4.27 -0.34 5.56
N HIS A 210 -3.49 -0.67 6.59
CA HIS A 210 -3.77 -0.24 7.96
C HIS A 210 -3.76 1.29 8.12
N ASP A 211 -2.76 1.96 7.53
CA ASP A 211 -2.65 3.43 7.49
C ASP A 211 -3.92 4.09 6.91
N VAL A 212 -4.50 3.52 5.84
CA VAL A 212 -5.76 4.05 5.25
C VAL A 212 -7.03 3.63 6.00
N GLY A 213 -6.89 3.05 7.20
CA GLY A 213 -8.02 2.68 8.06
C GLY A 213 -8.65 1.31 7.75
N ILE A 214 -8.02 0.48 6.91
CA ILE A 214 -8.50 -0.88 6.67
C ILE A 214 -8.03 -1.75 7.82
N GLY A 215 -8.96 -2.39 8.50
CA GLY A 215 -8.62 -3.42 9.46
C GLY A 215 -8.18 -2.95 10.86
N VAL A 216 -8.27 -1.66 11.14
CA VAL A 216 -7.96 -1.09 12.48
C VAL A 216 -8.97 -1.52 13.56
N ALA A 217 -10.16 -2.01 13.18
CA ALA A 217 -11.19 -2.48 14.11
C ALA A 217 -11.14 -4.02 14.27
N GLY A 218 -10.29 -4.47 15.20
CA GLY A 218 -10.27 -5.85 15.69
C GLY A 218 -9.09 -6.67 15.14
N ALA A 219 -8.38 -7.35 16.04
CA ALA A 219 -7.29 -8.26 15.71
C ALA A 219 -7.71 -9.20 14.59
N HIS A 220 -7.14 -9.02 13.40
CA HIS A 220 -7.27 -10.01 12.35
C HIS A 220 -6.57 -11.27 12.85
N PRO A 221 -7.17 -12.46 12.69
CA PRO A 221 -6.63 -13.67 13.29
C PRO A 221 -5.15 -13.82 12.91
N PRO A 222 -4.23 -13.96 13.89
CA PRO A 222 -2.78 -13.95 13.67
C PRO A 222 -2.29 -15.16 12.85
N ASN A 223 -3.18 -16.09 12.54
CA ASN A 223 -2.83 -17.37 11.95
C ASN A 223 -2.95 -17.32 10.42
N ARG A 224 -2.03 -16.60 9.78
CA ARG A 224 -1.70 -16.75 8.34
C ARG A 224 -1.49 -18.23 8.03
N GLY A 225 -2.34 -18.81 7.17
CA GLY A 225 -2.38 -20.24 6.87
C GLY A 225 -3.44 -21.08 7.60
N SER A 226 -4.29 -20.48 8.44
CA SER A 226 -5.38 -21.19 9.14
C SER A 226 -6.65 -21.35 8.28
N ALA A 227 -7.59 -22.20 8.73
CA ALA A 227 -8.88 -22.37 8.05
C ALA A 227 -9.71 -21.07 7.98
N GLN A 228 -9.53 -20.17 8.95
CA GLN A 228 -10.16 -18.85 9.00
C GLN A 228 -9.37 -17.78 8.22
N TYR A 229 -8.11 -18.09 7.87
CA TYR A 229 -7.16 -17.14 7.29
C TYR A 229 -6.11 -17.88 6.45
N PRO A 230 -6.52 -18.53 5.34
CA PRO A 230 -5.63 -19.38 4.59
C PRO A 230 -4.62 -18.50 3.85
N THR A 231 -3.42 -19.03 3.56
CA THR A 231 -2.33 -18.29 2.89
C THR A 231 -2.94 -17.51 1.73
N GLY A 232 -2.66 -16.21 1.57
CA GLY A 232 -3.45 -15.35 0.67
C GLY A 232 -3.47 -15.75 -0.81
N ASN A 233 -2.82 -16.85 -1.19
CA ASN A 233 -3.02 -17.63 -2.41
C ASN A 233 -4.20 -18.62 -2.36
N THR A 234 -5.16 -18.50 -1.46
CA THR A 234 -6.29 -19.44 -1.32
C THR A 234 -7.63 -18.73 -1.32
N ALA A 235 -8.70 -19.46 -1.63
CA ALA A 235 -10.05 -18.91 -1.69
C ALA A 235 -10.50 -18.37 -0.31
N ALA A 236 -11.38 -17.37 -0.33
CA ALA A 236 -11.98 -16.87 0.89
C ALA A 236 -12.68 -18.00 1.68
N PRO A 237 -12.50 -18.08 3.01
CA PRO A 237 -13.21 -19.04 3.83
C PRO A 237 -14.73 -18.97 3.63
N ALA A 238 -15.41 -20.11 3.82
CA ALA A 238 -16.86 -20.16 3.78
C ALA A 238 -17.49 -19.16 4.77
N GLY A 239 -18.53 -18.45 4.33
CA GLY A 239 -19.23 -17.44 5.15
C GLY A 239 -18.62 -16.04 5.15
N GLN A 240 -17.48 -15.83 4.49
CA GLN A 240 -16.94 -14.48 4.28
C GLN A 240 -17.81 -13.66 3.31
N THR A 241 -17.81 -12.34 3.48
CA THR A 241 -18.53 -11.40 2.61
C THR A 241 -17.56 -10.47 1.91
N THR A 242 -17.97 -9.87 0.78
CA THR A 242 -17.18 -8.85 0.10
C THR A 242 -16.81 -7.71 1.05
N ALA A 243 -17.74 -7.26 1.89
CA ALA A 243 -17.48 -6.20 2.89
C ALA A 243 -16.38 -6.63 3.88
N GLY A 244 -16.49 -7.84 4.46
CA GLY A 244 -15.45 -8.35 5.35
C GLY A 244 -14.08 -8.52 4.68
N ARG A 245 -14.05 -8.77 3.37
CA ARG A 245 -12.80 -8.78 2.60
C ARG A 245 -12.28 -7.37 2.28
N MET A 246 -13.15 -6.40 2.07
CA MET A 246 -12.78 -4.98 1.90
C MET A 246 -12.21 -4.36 3.17
N ASP A 247 -12.52 -4.93 4.34
CA ASP A 247 -11.96 -4.54 5.64
C ASP A 247 -10.70 -5.36 6.02
N ASN A 248 -10.16 -6.18 5.10
CA ASN A 248 -8.99 -7.02 5.35
C ASN A 248 -7.76 -6.52 4.56
N PRO A 249 -6.68 -6.07 5.22
CA PRO A 249 -5.47 -5.56 4.56
C PRO A 249 -4.80 -6.60 3.65
N ASP A 250 -4.81 -7.88 4.02
CA ASP A 250 -4.24 -8.96 3.21
C ASP A 250 -4.99 -9.16 1.88
N ALA A 251 -6.29 -8.85 1.83
CA ALA A 251 -7.04 -8.92 0.58
C ALA A 251 -6.45 -7.94 -0.46
N TYR A 252 -6.03 -6.75 -0.02
CA TYR A 252 -5.39 -5.76 -0.89
C TYR A 252 -3.97 -6.20 -1.27
N ALA A 253 -3.16 -6.60 -0.29
CA ALA A 253 -1.79 -7.01 -0.52
C ALA A 253 -1.69 -8.15 -1.56
N PHE A 254 -2.50 -9.19 -1.40
CA PHE A 254 -2.48 -10.34 -2.30
C PHE A 254 -3.19 -10.12 -3.63
N PHE A 255 -4.30 -9.37 -3.66
CA PHE A 255 -4.91 -9.04 -4.95
C PHE A 255 -3.94 -8.26 -5.83
N ALA A 256 -3.25 -7.26 -5.28
CA ALA A 256 -2.29 -6.47 -6.05
C ALA A 256 -1.14 -7.32 -6.60
N ALA A 257 -0.60 -8.24 -5.79
CA ALA A 257 0.43 -9.18 -6.23
C ALA A 257 -0.08 -10.17 -7.29
N HIS A 258 -1.30 -10.68 -7.14
CA HIS A 258 -1.92 -11.61 -8.08
C HIS A 258 -2.13 -10.95 -9.45
N ILE A 259 -2.67 -9.73 -9.48
CA ILE A 259 -2.86 -8.97 -10.71
C ILE A 259 -1.52 -8.65 -11.37
N TRP A 260 -0.52 -8.19 -10.62
CA TRP A 260 0.78 -7.83 -11.20
C TRP A 260 1.52 -9.02 -11.79
N ARG A 261 1.46 -10.19 -11.15
CA ARG A 261 2.10 -11.41 -11.66
C ARG A 261 1.37 -11.97 -12.89
N ASP A 262 0.13 -11.58 -13.10
CA ASP A 262 -0.79 -12.17 -14.08
C ASP A 262 -0.88 -13.71 -13.97
N THR A 263 -0.72 -14.21 -12.75
CA THR A 263 -0.86 -15.63 -12.41
C THR A 263 -1.14 -15.75 -10.92
N ASP A 264 -1.72 -16.89 -10.54
CA ASP A 264 -1.81 -17.28 -9.13
C ASP A 264 -0.42 -17.15 -8.48
N THR A 265 -0.38 -16.50 -7.32
CA THR A 265 0.88 -16.30 -6.62
C THR A 265 1.49 -17.63 -6.21
N GLY A 266 0.67 -18.65 -5.92
CA GLY A 266 1.08 -20.05 -5.66
C GLY A 266 2.09 -20.24 -4.52
N ARG A 267 2.55 -19.16 -3.89
CA ARG A 267 3.59 -19.08 -2.88
C ARG A 267 3.04 -18.31 -1.71
N SER A 268 3.17 -18.89 -0.52
CA SER A 268 2.97 -18.12 0.70
C SER A 268 4.17 -17.18 0.86
N CYS A 269 3.86 -15.92 1.16
CA CYS A 269 4.87 -14.96 1.62
C CYS A 269 4.95 -14.92 3.16
N PHE A 270 4.24 -15.87 3.77
CA PHE A 270 3.95 -16.03 5.19
C PHE A 270 4.04 -17.52 5.52
#